data_AF-A0A844QET2-F1
#
_entry.id   AF-A0A844QET2-F1
#
_cell.length_a   1.000
_cell.length_b   1.000
_cell.length_c   1.000
_cell.angle_alpha   90.00
_cell.angle_beta   90.00
_cell.angle_gamma   90.00
#
_symmetry.space_group_name_H-M   'P 1'
#
loop_
_entity.id
_entity.type
_entity.pdbx_description
1 polymer ?
#
loop_
_entity_poly.entity_id
_entity_poly.type
_entity_poly.pdbx_seq_one_letter_code
_entity_poly.pdbx_strand_id
1 'polypeptide(L)'
;MSRGDATRPRPSEGYDRRAEARLVEQLRDEALAVVGRIEADKQCFAAMSDLPARRVHTLFAGIYLRTTQRWMGFLATRRDPEFAYLTIVRFYEIYRAAMRTTMRDPATSPWRRYHGLAGRLTMTGPISAHLLLVSSGVRAHTRYDLGVAIARATHDYARLYGRAPDIERYRETIVGRQTGYAFQCAGLDYIDDHRRQQTGWRHLVLTVFRSGLLGLSWLWMPIFQQWRRAAWADAKQAVEPPAAPDRDKVGFWIFRPFPSRQKVP
;
A
#
# COMPACT_ATOMS: atom_id res chain seq x y z
N MET A 1 17.17 39.11 52.98
CA MET A 1 17.68 37.75 52.70
C MET A 1 16.55 36.78 53.00
N SER A 2 15.63 36.59 52.06
CA SER A 2 15.55 35.40 51.17
C SER A 2 15.53 34.06 51.90
N ARG A 3 14.34 33.46 52.01
CA ARG A 3 14.08 32.09 51.53
C ARG A 3 12.66 32.06 50.96
N GLY A 4 12.58 32.27 49.64
CA GLY A 4 11.38 32.00 48.87
C GLY A 4 11.16 30.51 48.83
N ASP A 5 9.99 30.08 49.30
CA ASP A 5 9.53 28.71 49.23
C ASP A 5 9.13 28.46 47.77
N ALA A 6 10.08 27.92 47.00
CA ALA A 6 9.87 27.54 45.62
C ALA A 6 8.97 26.30 45.61
N THR A 7 7.66 26.53 45.46
CA THR A 7 6.71 25.53 44.98
C THR A 7 7.31 24.83 43.77
N ARG A 8 7.73 23.58 43.97
CA ARG A 8 8.14 22.69 42.89
C ARG A 8 7.02 22.67 41.85
N PRO A 9 7.30 22.86 40.55
CA PRO A 9 6.29 22.60 39.54
C PRO A 9 5.88 21.13 39.64
N ARG A 10 4.56 20.89 39.75
CA ARG A 10 3.99 19.55 39.62
C ARG A 10 4.47 18.97 38.29
N PRO A 11 4.85 17.67 38.23
CA PRO A 11 5.07 17.02 36.95
C PRO A 11 3.79 17.19 36.11
N SER A 12 3.95 17.82 34.96
CA SER A 12 2.90 18.02 33.96
C SER A 12 2.15 16.71 33.71
N GLU A 13 0.84 16.86 33.57
CA GLU A 13 -0.18 15.87 33.22
C GLU A 13 0.35 14.62 32.51
N GLY A 14 -0.01 13.49 33.10
CA GLY A 14 0.45 12.16 32.74
C GLY A 14 0.15 11.80 31.29
N TYR A 15 1.24 11.63 30.53
CA TYR A 15 1.25 10.75 29.37
C TYR A 15 0.93 9.31 29.84
N ASP A 16 -0.31 8.85 29.64
CA ASP A 16 -0.71 7.48 29.98
C ASP A 16 -0.11 6.49 28.98
N ARG A 17 1.13 6.05 29.24
CA ARG A 17 1.82 5.00 28.47
C ARG A 17 0.98 3.73 28.30
N ARG A 18 0.01 3.45 29.19
CA ARG A 18 -0.87 2.30 29.04
C ARG A 18 -1.95 2.55 27.98
N ALA A 19 -2.50 3.76 27.91
CA ALA A 19 -3.39 4.15 26.81
C ALA A 19 -2.65 4.16 25.47
N GLU A 20 -1.42 4.70 25.46
CA GLU A 20 -0.33 4.41 24.52
C GLU A 20 -0.38 2.99 23.93
N ALA A 21 0.05 2.05 24.76
CA ALA A 21 0.25 0.67 24.36
C ALA A 21 -1.06 0.01 23.88
N ARG A 22 -2.20 0.30 24.52
CA ARG A 22 -3.51 -0.24 24.10
C ARG A 22 -3.91 0.23 22.72
N LEU A 23 -3.67 1.51 22.39
CA LEU A 23 -3.96 2.03 21.05
C LEU A 23 -3.09 1.34 20.00
N VAL A 24 -1.80 1.17 20.26
CA VAL A 24 -0.89 0.47 19.34
C VAL A 24 -1.31 -0.98 19.13
N GLU A 25 -1.73 -1.67 20.19
CA GLU A 25 -2.27 -3.03 20.12
C GLU A 25 -3.55 -3.10 19.28
N GLN A 26 -4.50 -2.17 19.49
CA GLN A 26 -5.70 -2.08 18.68
C GLN A 26 -5.37 -1.87 17.19
N LEU A 27 -4.45 -0.95 16.87
CA LEU A 27 -4.03 -0.69 15.48
C LEU A 27 -3.39 -1.92 14.85
N ARG A 28 -2.59 -2.67 15.62
CA ARG A 28 -2.01 -3.94 15.18
C ARG A 28 -3.10 -4.96 14.87
N ASP A 29 -4.10 -5.09 15.73
CA ASP A 29 -5.20 -6.03 15.55
C ASP A 29 -6.07 -5.67 14.34
N GLU A 30 -6.33 -4.38 14.11
CA GLU A 30 -7.01 -3.91 12.91
C GLU A 30 -6.21 -4.23 11.63
N ALA A 31 -4.90 -3.99 11.64
CA ALA A 31 -4.02 -4.35 10.53
C ALA A 31 -3.90 -5.88 10.34
N LEU A 32 -3.99 -6.67 11.41
CA LEU A 32 -4.02 -8.13 11.33
C LEU A 32 -5.37 -8.61 10.75
N ALA A 33 -6.48 -7.97 11.13
CA ALA A 33 -7.79 -8.28 10.59
C ALA A 33 -7.87 -8.07 9.07
N VAL A 34 -7.09 -7.13 8.52
CA VAL A 34 -6.94 -6.96 7.06
C VAL A 34 -6.44 -8.24 6.39
N VAL A 35 -5.53 -9.02 7.00
CA VAL A 35 -5.08 -10.31 6.46
C VAL A 35 -6.25 -11.26 6.30
N GLY A 36 -7.10 -11.39 7.33
CA GLY A 36 -8.30 -12.24 7.29
C GLY A 36 -9.30 -11.76 6.23
N ARG A 37 -9.49 -10.45 6.09
CA ARG A 37 -10.39 -9.88 5.07
C ARG A 37 -9.88 -10.10 3.64
N ILE A 38 -8.57 -10.03 3.40
CA ILE A 38 -7.98 -10.33 2.09
C ILE A 38 -8.18 -11.81 1.75
N GLU A 39 -7.99 -12.73 2.71
CA GLU A 39 -8.26 -14.15 2.47
C GLU A 39 -9.73 -14.41 2.13
N ALA A 40 -10.66 -13.76 2.85
CA ALA A 40 -12.08 -13.86 2.56
C ALA A 40 -12.44 -13.30 1.18
N ASP A 41 -11.90 -12.13 0.80
CA ASP A 41 -12.10 -11.55 -0.54
C ASP A 41 -11.53 -12.50 -1.62
N LYS A 42 -10.35 -13.10 -1.40
CA LYS A 42 -9.75 -14.10 -2.30
C LYS A 42 -10.64 -15.34 -2.48
N GLN A 43 -11.21 -15.87 -1.41
CA GLN A 43 -12.14 -17.00 -1.46
C GLN A 43 -13.44 -16.63 -2.20
N CYS A 44 -13.98 -15.44 -1.92
CA CYS A 44 -15.14 -14.91 -2.62
C CYS A 44 -14.88 -14.82 -4.13
N PHE A 45 -13.73 -14.28 -4.55
CA PHE A 45 -13.36 -14.25 -5.97
C PHE A 45 -13.24 -15.65 -6.55
N ALA A 46 -12.59 -16.59 -5.86
CA ALA A 46 -12.47 -17.98 -6.35
C ALA A 46 -13.84 -18.65 -6.59
N ALA A 47 -14.86 -18.31 -5.79
CA ALA A 47 -16.22 -18.85 -5.88
C ALA A 47 -17.08 -18.20 -6.99
N MET A 48 -16.65 -17.09 -7.60
CA MET A 48 -17.39 -16.44 -8.69
C MET A 48 -17.44 -17.31 -9.95
N SER A 49 -18.43 -17.08 -10.81
CA SER A 49 -18.50 -17.64 -12.17
C SER A 49 -17.22 -17.36 -12.96
N ASP A 50 -16.76 -18.33 -13.77
CA ASP A 50 -15.45 -18.30 -14.43
C ASP A 50 -15.35 -17.23 -15.54
N LEU A 51 -15.08 -15.99 -15.13
CA LEU A 51 -14.81 -14.85 -16.00
C LEU A 51 -13.32 -14.48 -15.94
N PRO A 52 -12.72 -13.90 -16.99
CA PRO A 52 -11.34 -13.40 -16.97
C PRO A 52 -11.05 -12.48 -15.76
N ALA A 53 -12.03 -11.66 -15.37
CA ALA A 53 -12.00 -10.82 -14.17
C ALA A 53 -11.64 -11.60 -12.89
N ARG A 54 -12.26 -12.77 -12.70
CA ARG A 54 -12.14 -13.61 -11.51
C ARG A 54 -10.69 -13.98 -11.22
N ARG A 55 -10.03 -14.48 -12.26
CA ARG A 55 -8.67 -15.02 -12.17
C ARG A 55 -7.68 -13.92 -11.81
N VAL A 56 -7.86 -12.75 -12.41
CA VAL A 56 -7.04 -11.57 -12.16
C VAL A 56 -7.23 -11.06 -10.73
N HIS A 57 -8.47 -10.92 -10.25
CA HIS A 57 -8.73 -10.52 -8.87
C HIS A 57 -8.20 -11.52 -7.83
N THR A 58 -8.33 -12.82 -8.10
CA THR A 58 -7.79 -13.88 -7.24
C THR A 58 -6.26 -13.84 -7.14
N LEU A 59 -5.58 -13.66 -8.29
CA LEU A 59 -4.11 -13.53 -8.33
C LEU A 59 -3.65 -12.32 -7.50
N PHE A 60 -4.27 -11.16 -7.70
CA PHE A 60 -3.89 -9.94 -6.98
C PHE A 60 -4.19 -10.02 -5.49
N ALA A 61 -5.34 -10.58 -5.09
CA ALA A 61 -5.64 -10.82 -3.68
C ALA A 61 -4.57 -11.73 -3.03
N GLY A 62 -4.10 -12.75 -3.74
CA GLY A 62 -3.01 -13.62 -3.26
C GLY A 62 -1.67 -12.89 -3.08
N ILE A 63 -1.28 -12.03 -4.02
CA ILE A 63 -0.05 -11.22 -3.90
C ILE A 63 -0.18 -10.26 -2.72
N TYR A 64 -1.35 -9.61 -2.59
CA TYR A 64 -1.63 -8.65 -1.54
C TYR A 64 -1.59 -9.30 -0.16
N LEU A 65 -2.19 -10.49 -0.02
CA LEU A 65 -2.15 -11.30 1.19
C LEU A 65 -0.70 -11.56 1.64
N ARG A 66 0.14 -12.10 0.74
CA ARG A 66 1.54 -12.42 1.08
C ARG A 66 2.34 -11.16 1.44
N THR A 67 2.08 -10.08 0.73
CA THR A 67 2.73 -8.79 0.99
C THR A 67 2.37 -8.27 2.38
N THR A 68 1.08 -8.26 2.74
CA THR A 68 0.61 -7.83 4.05
C THR A 68 1.13 -8.73 5.16
N GLN A 69 1.12 -10.06 4.98
CA GLN A 69 1.66 -11.00 5.97
C GLN A 69 3.16 -10.75 6.25
N ARG A 70 3.97 -10.60 5.19
CA ARG A 70 5.41 -10.27 5.34
C ARG A 70 5.63 -8.90 5.95
N TRP A 71 4.80 -7.92 5.61
CA TRP A 71 4.87 -6.59 6.21
C TRP A 71 4.57 -6.65 7.71
N MET A 72 3.50 -7.34 8.12
CA MET A 72 3.14 -7.53 9.52
C MET A 72 4.24 -8.24 10.31
N GLY A 73 4.84 -9.30 9.74
CA GLY A 73 5.98 -9.99 10.34
C GLY A 73 7.21 -9.07 10.52
N PHE A 74 7.48 -8.21 9.54
CA PHE A 74 8.53 -7.20 9.66
C PHE A 74 8.21 -6.17 10.77
N LEU A 75 6.98 -5.64 10.81
CA LEU A 75 6.54 -4.63 11.78
C LEU A 75 6.56 -5.12 13.21
N ALA A 76 6.33 -6.42 13.46
CA ALA A 76 6.43 -7.02 14.79
C ALA A 76 7.82 -6.85 15.45
N THR A 77 8.85 -6.52 14.67
CA THR A 77 10.22 -6.29 15.16
C THR A 77 10.60 -4.81 15.25
N ARG A 78 9.67 -3.89 14.99
CA ARG A 78 9.91 -2.44 14.92
C ARG A 78 9.45 -1.75 16.20
N ARG A 79 10.14 -0.66 16.57
CA ARG A 79 9.82 0.13 17.75
C ARG A 79 8.57 1.01 17.57
N ASP A 80 8.34 1.50 16.35
CA ASP A 80 7.26 2.45 16.05
C ASP A 80 6.43 1.98 14.82
N PRO A 81 5.62 0.91 14.97
CA PRO A 81 4.88 0.31 13.85
C PRO A 81 3.52 0.97 13.57
N GLU A 82 3.01 1.83 14.44
CA GLU A 82 1.63 2.32 14.46
C GLU A 82 1.21 3.02 13.16
N PHE A 83 2.09 3.83 12.58
CA PHE A 83 1.83 4.51 11.31
C PHE A 83 1.73 3.53 10.13
N ALA A 84 2.52 2.46 10.18
CA ALA A 84 2.48 1.41 9.16
C ALA A 84 1.21 0.57 9.26
N TYR A 85 0.72 0.30 10.48
CA TYR A 85 -0.58 -0.35 10.68
C TYR A 85 -1.73 0.47 10.08
N LEU A 86 -1.78 1.78 10.33
CA LEU A 86 -2.75 2.68 9.70
C LEU A 86 -2.63 2.67 8.17
N THR A 87 -1.39 2.70 7.66
CA THR A 87 -1.14 2.64 6.22
C THR A 87 -1.66 1.34 5.61
N ILE A 88 -1.46 0.18 6.26
CA ILE A 88 -1.98 -1.12 5.81
C ILE A 88 -3.52 -1.09 5.71
N VAL A 89 -4.20 -0.57 6.72
CA VAL A 89 -5.67 -0.46 6.74
C VAL A 89 -6.16 0.39 5.57
N ARG A 90 -5.60 1.59 5.38
CA ARG A 90 -6.00 2.50 4.29
C ARG A 90 -5.65 1.97 2.91
N PHE A 91 -4.52 1.31 2.79
CA PHE A 91 -4.10 0.69 1.53
C PHE A 91 -5.11 -0.38 1.10
N TYR A 92 -5.55 -1.24 2.04
CA TYR A 92 -6.56 -2.26 1.76
C TYR A 92 -7.92 -1.66 1.41
N GLU A 93 -8.36 -0.60 2.07
CA GLU A 93 -9.61 0.10 1.71
C GLU A 93 -9.59 0.63 0.27
N ILE A 94 -8.47 1.21 -0.17
CA ILE A 94 -8.28 1.67 -1.54
C ILE A 94 -8.35 0.49 -2.50
N TYR A 95 -7.66 -0.61 -2.19
CA TYR A 95 -7.74 -1.86 -2.97
C TYR A 95 -9.20 -2.32 -3.11
N ARG A 96 -9.94 -2.47 -2.00
CA ARG A 96 -11.35 -2.93 -2.05
C ARG A 96 -12.24 -2.00 -2.86
N ALA A 97 -12.06 -0.69 -2.74
CA ALA A 97 -12.81 0.28 -3.53
C ALA A 97 -12.54 0.08 -5.03
N ALA A 98 -11.27 -0.09 -5.42
CA ALA A 98 -10.88 -0.35 -6.80
C ALA A 98 -11.44 -1.68 -7.33
N MET A 99 -11.56 -2.72 -6.49
CA MET A 99 -12.15 -4.01 -6.89
C MET A 99 -13.67 -3.94 -7.12
N ARG A 100 -14.36 -2.98 -6.50
CA ARG A 100 -15.83 -2.79 -6.66
C ARG A 100 -16.20 -1.93 -7.87
N THR A 101 -15.24 -1.18 -8.43
CA THR A 101 -15.47 -0.38 -9.63
C THR A 101 -15.62 -1.31 -10.84
N THR A 102 -16.79 -1.26 -11.48
CA THR A 102 -17.12 -2.07 -12.65
C THR A 102 -16.08 -1.86 -13.76
N MET A 103 -15.45 -2.94 -14.26
CA MET A 103 -14.44 -2.87 -15.34
C MET A 103 -14.95 -2.29 -16.67
N ARG A 104 -16.24 -1.95 -16.77
CA ARG A 104 -16.87 -1.36 -17.96
C ARG A 104 -16.61 0.14 -18.12
N ASP A 105 -16.32 0.86 -17.04
CA ASP A 105 -15.94 2.26 -17.17
C ASP A 105 -14.48 2.37 -17.63
N PRO A 106 -14.13 3.27 -18.57
CA PRO A 106 -12.75 3.55 -18.88
C PRO A 106 -12.12 4.16 -17.62
N ALA A 107 -11.51 3.32 -16.79
CA ALA A 107 -10.87 3.75 -15.55
C ALA A 107 -10.02 4.98 -15.89
N THR A 108 -10.38 6.13 -15.33
CA THR A 108 -9.70 7.43 -15.49
C THR A 108 -8.40 7.48 -14.68
N SER A 109 -7.82 6.30 -14.43
CA SER A 109 -7.03 5.98 -13.26
C SER A 109 -5.76 5.23 -13.67
N PRO A 110 -4.67 5.26 -12.87
CA PRO A 110 -3.46 4.45 -13.06
C PRO A 110 -3.73 2.94 -13.29
N TRP A 111 -4.93 2.50 -12.96
CA TRP A 111 -5.50 1.18 -13.15
C TRP A 111 -5.91 0.84 -14.60
N ARG A 112 -5.98 1.80 -15.53
CA ARG A 112 -6.47 1.59 -16.90
C ARG A 112 -5.72 0.49 -17.67
N ARG A 113 -4.38 0.54 -17.64
CA ARG A 113 -3.54 -0.44 -18.34
C ARG A 113 -3.74 -1.83 -17.76
N TYR A 114 -3.86 -1.91 -16.44
CA TYR A 114 -4.15 -3.15 -15.74
C TYR A 114 -5.53 -3.72 -16.13
N HIS A 115 -6.61 -2.94 -16.02
CA HIS A 115 -7.95 -3.41 -16.39
C HIS A 115 -8.07 -3.77 -17.87
N GLY A 116 -7.42 -3.00 -18.75
CA GLY A 116 -7.38 -3.29 -20.19
C GLY A 116 -6.69 -4.62 -20.52
N LEU A 117 -5.59 -4.94 -19.82
CA LEU A 117 -4.92 -6.24 -19.95
C LEU A 117 -5.75 -7.35 -19.31
N ALA A 118 -6.28 -7.14 -18.11
CA ALA A 118 -7.08 -8.10 -17.35
C ALA A 118 -8.33 -8.55 -18.14
N GLY A 119 -9.01 -7.61 -18.81
CA GLY A 119 -10.21 -7.89 -19.59
C GLY A 119 -9.97 -8.72 -20.85
N ARG A 120 -8.71 -8.84 -21.31
CA ARG A 120 -8.34 -9.54 -22.55
C ARG A 120 -7.52 -10.82 -22.31
N LEU A 121 -7.04 -11.03 -21.09
CA LEU A 121 -6.10 -12.10 -20.78
C LEU A 121 -6.83 -13.41 -20.43
N THR A 122 -6.52 -14.48 -21.15
CA THR A 122 -6.93 -15.84 -20.81
C THR A 122 -5.78 -16.60 -20.16
N MET A 123 -6.07 -17.69 -19.44
CA MET A 123 -5.03 -18.56 -18.84
C MET A 123 -4.23 -19.35 -19.88
N THR A 124 -4.65 -19.31 -21.15
CA THR A 124 -3.91 -19.84 -22.30
C THR A 124 -3.05 -18.79 -22.99
N GLY A 125 -3.19 -17.52 -22.59
CA GLY A 125 -2.37 -16.43 -23.11
C GLY A 125 -0.89 -16.61 -22.78
N PRO A 126 0.01 -15.95 -23.54
CA PRO A 126 1.43 -16.07 -23.31
C PRO A 126 1.80 -15.58 -21.91
N ILE A 127 2.79 -16.24 -21.33
CA ILE A 127 3.34 -15.92 -20.00
C ILE A 127 3.76 -14.46 -19.90
N SER A 128 4.35 -13.89 -20.96
CA SER A 128 4.75 -12.48 -21.01
C SER A 128 3.59 -11.52 -20.75
N ALA A 129 2.39 -11.82 -21.24
CA ALA A 129 1.20 -11.02 -20.99
C ALA A 129 0.74 -11.11 -19.53
N HIS A 130 0.90 -12.26 -18.88
CA HIS A 130 0.66 -12.43 -17.44
C HIS A 130 1.67 -11.62 -16.60
N LEU A 131 2.94 -11.58 -16.99
CA LEU A 131 3.95 -10.75 -16.32
C LEU A 131 3.68 -9.26 -16.48
N LEU A 132 3.28 -8.82 -17.67
CA LEU A 132 2.90 -7.44 -17.92
C LEU A 132 1.68 -7.03 -17.08
N LEU A 133 0.72 -7.93 -16.92
CA LEU A 133 -0.44 -7.72 -16.05
C LEU A 133 -0.01 -7.55 -14.59
N VAL A 134 0.79 -8.49 -14.06
CA VAL A 134 1.30 -8.44 -12.68
C VAL A 134 2.12 -7.16 -12.46
N SER A 135 3.06 -6.85 -13.35
CA SER A 135 3.89 -5.64 -13.28
C SER A 135 3.04 -4.36 -13.31
N SER A 136 2.02 -4.30 -14.17
CA SER A 136 1.12 -3.15 -14.26
C SER A 136 0.33 -2.95 -12.97
N GLY A 137 -0.22 -4.01 -12.39
CA GLY A 137 -0.97 -3.90 -11.13
C GLY A 137 -0.08 -3.64 -9.92
N VAL A 138 1.11 -4.26 -9.84
CA VAL A 138 2.12 -3.95 -8.80
C VAL A 138 2.50 -2.48 -8.87
N ARG A 139 2.77 -1.95 -10.07
CA ARG A 139 3.04 -0.53 -10.25
C ARG A 139 1.85 0.32 -9.82
N ALA A 140 0.63 -0.04 -10.22
CA ALA A 140 -0.57 0.73 -9.87
C ALA A 140 -0.72 0.87 -8.34
N HIS A 141 -0.65 -0.24 -7.62
CA HIS A 141 -0.69 -0.26 -6.16
C HIS A 141 0.49 0.47 -5.51
N THR A 142 1.71 0.19 -5.96
CA THR A 142 2.93 0.68 -5.29
C THR A 142 3.19 2.16 -5.54
N ARG A 143 2.96 2.63 -6.77
CA ARG A 143 3.24 4.03 -7.15
C ARG A 143 2.09 4.96 -6.76
N TYR A 144 0.85 4.53 -6.90
CA TYR A 144 -0.30 5.44 -6.82
C TYR A 144 -1.12 5.22 -5.54
N ASP A 145 -1.59 3.99 -5.29
CA ASP A 145 -2.44 3.72 -4.13
C ASP A 145 -1.67 3.89 -2.80
N LEU A 146 -0.39 3.53 -2.76
CA LEU A 146 0.43 3.62 -1.55
C LEU A 146 0.57 5.07 -1.07
N GLY A 147 0.74 6.02 -1.98
CA GLY A 147 0.85 7.45 -1.62
C GLY A 147 -0.45 7.98 -1.01
N VAL A 148 -1.59 7.60 -1.59
CA VAL A 148 -2.92 7.96 -1.06
C VAL A 148 -3.15 7.31 0.31
N ALA A 149 -2.73 6.06 0.49
CA ALA A 149 -2.82 5.36 1.77
C ALA A 149 -2.00 6.05 2.87
N ILE A 150 -0.75 6.45 2.55
CA ILE A 150 0.13 7.19 3.47
C ILE A 150 -0.51 8.53 3.86
N ALA A 151 -1.01 9.30 2.90
CA ALA A 151 -1.65 10.58 3.17
C ALA A 151 -2.88 10.43 4.10
N ARG A 152 -3.74 9.42 3.84
CA ARG A 152 -4.88 9.11 4.72
C ARG A 152 -4.44 8.67 6.11
N ALA A 153 -3.42 7.82 6.20
CA ALA A 153 -2.86 7.38 7.48
C ALA A 153 -2.29 8.55 8.29
N THR A 154 -1.71 9.56 7.64
CA THR A 154 -1.26 10.79 8.31
C THR A 154 -2.42 11.55 8.97
N HIS A 155 -3.55 11.68 8.28
CA HIS A 155 -4.74 12.29 8.88
C HIS A 155 -5.31 11.48 10.04
N ASP A 156 -5.34 10.14 9.92
CA ASP A 156 -5.79 9.28 11.03
C ASP A 156 -4.88 9.37 12.24
N TYR A 157 -3.56 9.37 12.01
CA TYR A 157 -2.58 9.52 13.08
C TYR A 157 -2.81 10.86 13.80
N ALA A 158 -2.97 11.95 13.06
CA ALA A 158 -3.23 13.26 13.65
C ALA A 158 -4.51 13.29 14.48
N ARG A 159 -5.57 12.60 14.03
CA ARG A 159 -6.83 12.48 14.78
C ARG A 159 -6.68 11.64 16.05
N LEU A 160 -5.94 10.53 16.00
CA LEU A 160 -5.79 9.60 17.12
C LEU A 160 -4.82 10.11 18.19
N TYR A 161 -3.73 10.75 17.78
CA TYR A 161 -2.65 11.19 18.68
C TYR A 161 -2.67 12.70 18.95
N GLY A 162 -3.60 13.46 18.35
CA GLY A 162 -3.72 14.91 18.51
C GLY A 162 -2.56 15.71 17.91
N ARG A 163 -1.69 15.08 17.11
CA ARG A 163 -0.50 15.70 16.51
C ARG A 163 -0.16 15.05 15.17
N ALA A 164 0.39 15.83 14.24
CA ALA A 164 0.91 15.27 13.00
C ALA A 164 2.06 14.28 13.30
N PRO A 165 2.12 13.14 12.58
CA PRO A 165 3.27 12.25 12.66
C PRO A 165 4.51 12.93 12.08
N ASP A 166 5.66 12.69 12.69
CA ASP A 166 6.94 12.89 12.00
C ASP A 166 7.08 11.78 10.96
N ILE A 167 6.60 12.05 9.75
CA ILE A 167 6.53 11.05 8.68
C ILE A 167 7.90 10.51 8.32
N GLU A 168 8.97 11.31 8.39
CA GLU A 168 10.32 10.87 8.01
C GLU A 168 10.84 9.77 8.95
N ARG A 169 10.43 9.78 10.22
CA ARG A 169 10.71 8.68 11.16
C ARG A 169 10.22 7.32 10.67
N TYR A 170 9.09 7.30 9.95
CA TYR A 170 8.47 6.06 9.43
C TYR A 170 8.93 5.68 8.03
N ARG A 171 9.82 6.46 7.40
CA ARG A 171 10.24 6.21 6.02
C ARG A 171 10.80 4.79 5.83
N GLU A 172 11.60 4.29 6.77
CA GLU A 172 12.17 2.95 6.65
C GLU A 172 11.11 1.84 6.79
N THR A 173 10.10 2.03 7.64
CA THR A 173 9.05 1.02 7.87
C THR A 173 8.00 1.00 6.75
N ILE A 174 7.86 2.08 5.97
CA ILE A 174 6.90 2.16 4.86
C ILE A 174 7.57 1.94 3.50
N VAL A 175 8.67 2.64 3.20
CA VAL A 175 9.33 2.66 1.88
C VAL A 175 10.82 2.30 1.92
N GLY A 176 11.32 1.87 3.07
CA GLY A 176 12.72 1.49 3.29
C GLY A 176 13.16 0.23 2.57
N ARG A 177 14.48 -0.01 2.61
CA ARG A 177 15.12 -1.16 1.97
C ARG A 177 14.68 -2.47 2.63
N GLN A 178 14.57 -2.51 3.97
CA GLN A 178 14.18 -3.72 4.69
C GLN A 178 12.73 -4.12 4.40
N THR A 179 11.81 -3.17 4.42
CA THR A 179 10.42 -3.39 4.00
C THR A 179 10.34 -3.79 2.52
N GLY A 180 11.25 -3.26 1.69
CA GLY A 180 11.42 -3.66 0.30
C GLY A 180 11.80 -5.12 0.11
N TYR A 181 12.74 -5.60 0.94
CA TYR A 181 13.13 -6.99 0.98
C TYR A 181 11.98 -7.89 1.46
N ALA A 182 11.19 -7.45 2.46
CA ALA A 182 9.99 -8.18 2.88
C ALA A 182 8.98 -8.35 1.72
N PHE A 183 8.80 -7.33 0.88
CA PHE A 183 7.95 -7.41 -0.30
C PHE A 183 8.53 -8.31 -1.41
N GLN A 184 9.86 -8.37 -1.55
CA GLN A 184 10.51 -9.36 -2.41
C GLN A 184 10.22 -10.79 -1.96
N CYS A 185 10.40 -11.07 -0.67
CA CYS A 185 10.10 -12.37 -0.08
C CYS A 185 8.63 -12.75 -0.27
N ALA A 186 7.71 -11.79 -0.11
CA ALA A 186 6.29 -12.02 -0.37
C ALA A 186 6.02 -12.45 -1.82
N GLY A 187 6.67 -11.82 -2.80
CA GLY A 187 6.58 -12.22 -4.20
C GLY A 187 7.11 -13.63 -4.45
N LEU A 188 8.21 -14.01 -3.80
CA LEU A 188 8.77 -15.36 -3.89
C LEU A 188 7.84 -16.40 -3.25
N ASP A 189 7.29 -16.13 -2.07
CA ASP A 189 6.34 -17.01 -1.39
C ASP A 189 5.09 -17.24 -2.25
N TYR A 190 4.56 -16.16 -2.82
CA TYR A 190 3.39 -16.22 -3.69
C TYR A 190 3.61 -17.15 -4.90
N ILE A 191 4.76 -17.02 -5.58
CA ILE A 191 5.12 -17.88 -6.70
C ILE A 191 5.27 -19.33 -6.23
N ASP A 192 5.87 -19.54 -5.06
CA ASP A 192 6.06 -20.88 -4.50
C ASP A 192 4.76 -21.59 -4.19
N ASP A 193 3.80 -20.89 -3.59
CA ASP A 193 2.50 -21.48 -3.29
C ASP A 193 1.72 -21.82 -4.56
N HIS A 194 1.77 -20.93 -5.56
CA HIS A 194 1.20 -21.23 -6.87
C HIS A 194 1.89 -22.44 -7.49
N ARG A 195 3.22 -22.53 -7.41
CA ARG A 195 3.99 -23.64 -7.96
C ARG A 195 3.62 -24.98 -7.31
N ARG A 196 3.43 -25.02 -5.99
CA ARG A 196 3.03 -26.23 -5.25
C ARG A 196 1.68 -26.79 -5.69
N GLN A 197 0.81 -25.96 -6.27
CA GLN A 197 -0.53 -26.35 -6.73
C GLN A 197 -0.56 -26.72 -8.22
N GLN A 198 0.59 -26.69 -8.91
CA GLN A 198 0.69 -26.94 -10.35
C GLN A 198 1.62 -28.12 -10.63
N THR A 199 1.33 -28.86 -11.70
CA THR A 199 2.13 -29.97 -12.22
C THR A 199 2.55 -29.73 -13.67
N GLY A 200 3.49 -30.53 -14.17
CA GLY A 200 3.94 -30.50 -15.57
C GLY A 200 4.61 -29.18 -15.99
N TRP A 201 4.36 -28.74 -17.22
CA TRP A 201 5.00 -27.56 -17.82
C TRP A 201 4.81 -26.27 -16.99
N ARG A 202 3.62 -26.06 -16.42
CA ARG A 202 3.34 -24.88 -15.59
C ARG A 202 4.20 -24.84 -14.33
N HIS A 203 4.48 -26.01 -13.73
CA HIS A 203 5.39 -26.09 -12.58
C HIS A 203 6.80 -25.63 -12.96
N LEU A 204 7.34 -26.15 -14.08
CA LEU A 204 8.67 -25.78 -14.57
C LEU A 204 8.77 -24.28 -14.85
N VAL A 205 7.76 -23.72 -15.52
CA VAL A 205 7.66 -22.28 -15.80
C VAL A 205 7.72 -21.47 -14.50
N LEU A 206 6.94 -21.83 -13.49
CA LEU A 206 6.92 -21.12 -12.20
C LEU A 206 8.26 -21.25 -11.44
N THR A 207 8.96 -22.38 -11.58
CA THR A 207 10.33 -22.55 -11.07
C THR A 207 11.29 -21.56 -11.73
N VAL A 208 11.26 -21.46 -13.06
CA VAL A 208 12.08 -20.49 -13.81
C VAL A 208 11.74 -19.06 -13.41
N PHE A 209 10.45 -18.73 -13.24
CA PHE A 209 10.02 -17.41 -12.76
C PHE A 209 10.57 -17.07 -11.39
N ARG A 210 10.50 -18.02 -10.46
CA ARG A 210 11.05 -17.83 -9.13
C ARG A 210 12.55 -17.53 -9.19
N SER A 211 13.30 -18.35 -9.92
CA SER A 211 14.74 -18.15 -10.10
C SER A 211 15.06 -16.82 -10.77
N GLY A 212 14.27 -16.41 -11.78
CA GLY A 212 14.40 -15.12 -12.45
C GLY A 212 14.08 -13.95 -11.53
N LEU A 213 13.03 -14.03 -10.73
CA LEU A 213 12.66 -12.99 -9.76
C LEU A 213 13.78 -12.76 -8.74
N LEU A 214 14.44 -13.84 -8.29
CA LEU A 214 15.57 -13.75 -7.38
C LEU A 214 16.85 -13.26 -8.09
N GLY A 215 17.23 -13.93 -9.19
CA GLY A 215 18.48 -13.69 -9.91
C GLY A 215 18.56 -12.34 -10.64
N LEU A 216 17.41 -11.78 -11.03
CA LEU A 216 17.32 -10.46 -11.66
C LEU A 216 16.91 -9.35 -10.68
N SER A 217 16.95 -9.61 -9.36
CA SER A 217 16.58 -8.64 -8.34
C SER A 217 17.37 -7.33 -8.41
N TRP A 218 18.65 -7.40 -8.80
CA TRP A 218 19.48 -6.22 -9.03
C TRP A 218 18.92 -5.30 -10.12
N LEU A 219 18.16 -5.82 -11.08
CA LEU A 219 17.56 -5.05 -12.18
C LEU A 219 16.20 -4.45 -11.79
N TRP A 220 15.30 -5.23 -11.23
CA TRP A 220 13.92 -4.79 -11.00
C TRP A 220 13.68 -4.17 -9.62
N MET A 221 14.46 -4.55 -8.60
CA MET A 221 14.29 -4.00 -7.25
C MET A 221 14.52 -2.49 -7.20
N PRO A 222 15.53 -1.90 -7.89
CA PRO A 222 15.70 -0.45 -7.96
C PRO A 222 14.46 0.27 -8.51
N ILE A 223 13.82 -0.30 -9.55
CA ILE A 223 12.60 0.24 -10.16
C ILE A 223 11.44 0.19 -9.15
N PHE A 224 11.27 -0.95 -8.49
CA PHE A 224 10.25 -1.12 -7.46
C PHE A 224 10.45 -0.12 -6.30
N GLN A 225 11.68 0.06 -5.84
CA GLN A 225 12.01 1.06 -4.81
C GLN A 225 11.79 2.49 -5.31
N GLN A 226 12.04 2.78 -6.58
CA GLN A 226 11.73 4.09 -7.16
C GLN A 226 10.22 4.37 -7.11
N TRP A 227 9.36 3.39 -7.42
CA TRP A 227 7.91 3.56 -7.31
C TRP A 227 7.47 3.87 -5.88
N ARG A 228 8.02 3.14 -4.89
CA ARG A 228 7.73 3.36 -3.47
C ARG A 228 8.18 4.74 -3.00
N ARG A 229 9.41 5.15 -3.36
CA ARG A 229 9.94 6.48 -3.01
C ARG A 229 9.15 7.61 -3.67
N ALA A 230 8.68 7.41 -4.89
CA ALA A 230 7.82 8.39 -5.55
C ALA A 230 6.44 8.47 -4.89
N ALA A 231 5.84 7.34 -4.51
CA ALA A 231 4.59 7.34 -3.73
C ALA A 231 4.75 8.06 -2.38
N TRP A 232 5.89 7.85 -1.70
CA TRP A 232 6.24 8.58 -0.49
C TRP A 232 6.31 10.09 -0.74
N ALA A 233 7.03 10.53 -1.77
CA ALA A 233 7.18 11.94 -2.12
C ALA A 233 5.83 12.62 -2.39
N ASP A 234 4.96 11.97 -3.17
CA ASP A 234 3.61 12.46 -3.44
C ASP A 234 2.79 12.59 -2.14
N ALA A 235 2.90 11.62 -1.23
CA ALA A 235 2.20 11.67 0.06
C ALA A 235 2.66 12.84 0.93
N LYS A 236 3.96 13.17 0.92
CA LYS A 236 4.49 14.34 1.63
C LYS A 236 3.88 15.63 1.10
N GLN A 237 3.87 15.79 -0.22
CA GLN A 237 3.29 16.97 -0.87
C GLN A 237 1.79 17.12 -0.61
N ALA A 238 1.07 16.00 -0.47
CA ALA A 238 -0.36 16.02 -0.18
C ALA A 238 -0.70 16.37 1.28
N VAL A 239 0.26 16.19 2.20
CA VAL A 239 0.09 16.44 3.64
C VAL A 239 0.65 17.82 4.04
N GLU A 240 1.66 18.32 3.34
CA GLU A 240 2.16 19.68 3.54
C GLU A 240 1.04 20.70 3.25
N PRO A 241 0.76 21.66 4.15
CA PRO A 241 -0.13 22.76 3.80
C PRO A 241 0.47 23.50 2.60
N PRO A 242 -0.35 23.97 1.63
CA PRO A 242 0.17 24.73 0.51
C PRO A 242 0.99 25.89 1.06
N ALA A 243 2.18 26.13 0.50
CA ALA A 243 3.00 27.26 0.87
C ALA A 243 2.13 28.51 0.95
N ALA A 244 2.29 29.30 2.04
CA ALA A 244 1.55 30.54 2.20
C ALA A 244 1.65 31.33 0.89
N PRO A 245 0.52 31.82 0.33
CA PRO A 245 0.56 32.55 -0.91
C PRO A 245 1.57 33.68 -0.76
N ASP A 246 2.57 33.67 -1.62
CA ASP A 246 3.54 34.75 -1.77
C ASP A 246 2.71 36.01 -2.05
N ARG A 247 2.58 36.88 -1.03
CA ARG A 247 1.70 38.06 -1.10
C ARG A 247 2.16 39.05 -2.18
N ASP A 248 3.35 38.84 -2.73
CA ASP A 248 3.92 39.62 -3.83
C ASP A 248 3.63 39.01 -5.21
N LYS A 249 2.90 37.89 -5.28
CA LYS A 249 2.44 37.25 -6.53
C LYS A 249 0.92 37.02 -6.54
N VAL A 250 0.16 37.98 -6.03
CA VAL A 250 -1.30 38.00 -6.17
C VAL A 250 -1.67 38.46 -7.59
N GLY A 251 -1.52 37.53 -8.52
CA GLY A 251 -2.01 37.61 -9.88
C GLY A 251 -1.99 36.20 -10.45
N PHE A 252 -3.17 35.58 -10.57
CA PHE A 252 -3.41 34.24 -11.13
C PHE A 252 -3.07 33.02 -10.26
N TRP A 253 -3.94 32.72 -9.29
CA TRP A 253 -4.29 31.32 -8.99
C TRP A 253 -5.80 31.20 -8.77
N ILE A 254 -6.54 31.08 -9.87
CA ILE A 254 -7.88 30.50 -9.85
C ILE A 254 -7.68 29.00 -9.55
N PHE A 255 -8.47 28.50 -8.58
CA PHE A 255 -8.69 27.08 -8.28
C PHE A 255 -8.38 26.19 -9.49
N ARG A 256 -7.41 25.26 -9.36
CA ARG A 256 -7.38 24.09 -10.23
C ARG A 256 -8.29 23.04 -9.59
N PRO A 257 -9.49 22.76 -10.15
CA PRO A 257 -10.18 21.54 -9.83
C PRO A 257 -9.36 20.37 -10.41
N PHE A 258 -9.44 19.23 -9.74
CA PHE A 258 -9.14 17.95 -10.37
C PHE A 258 -9.76 17.92 -11.78
N PRO A 259 -9.05 17.51 -12.85
CA PRO A 259 -9.65 17.46 -14.17
C PRO A 259 -10.67 16.31 -14.24
N SER A 260 -11.90 16.60 -13.83
CA SER A 260 -13.10 15.87 -14.21
C SER A 260 -13.43 16.24 -15.66
N ARG A 261 -13.04 15.38 -16.61
CA ARG A 261 -13.64 15.45 -17.95
C ARG A 261 -15.02 14.81 -17.89
N GLN A 262 -16.04 15.62 -17.62
CA GLN A 262 -17.38 15.34 -18.10
C GLN A 262 -17.43 15.63 -19.61
N LYS A 263 -18.03 14.70 -20.35
CA LYS A 263 -18.49 14.86 -21.73
C LYS A 263 -19.63 15.90 -21.77
N VAL A 264 -19.91 16.53 -22.90
CA VAL A 264 -21.02 16.25 -23.87
C VAL A 264 -21.16 17.55 -24.71
N PRO A 265 -21.67 17.55 -25.96
CA PRO A 265 -22.32 16.48 -26.72
C PRO A 265 -21.46 15.83 -27.80
#